data_AF-A0A1E3PBS3-F1
#
_entry.id   AF-A0A1E3PBS3-F1
#
_cell.length_a   1.000
_cell.length_b   1.000
_cell.length_c   1.000
_cell.angle_alpha   90.00
_cell.angle_beta   90.00
_cell.angle_gamma   90.00
#
_symmetry.space_group_name_H-M   'P 1'
#
loop_
_entity.id
_entity.type
_entity.pdbx_description
1 polymer ?
#
loop_
_entity_poly.entity_id
_entity_poly.type
_entity_poly.pdbx_seq_one_letter_code
_entity_poly.pdbx_strand_id
1 'polypeptide(L)'
;MEFSSAKGILVVDPIEARNICIKRASSNVYCLFQIDNRVYRSKTTAFKVPSLPRWKEDSQCRFDIDPGVTPLLKVFVLEKTNGLPLVVGKGELNLIDIFYEKKSDRWVKLSPMGQLDLELTFYQAAPMLPRKTLPNPKVPPKHPQREGEIKENLKQKVSSVDQVFEEENREERHRLRQLAKKVKRRYRESRSSREFVMKEQLKKMTNDELLYVEVNQKIEKALPDVPGDDSVKIEENIPDINVLSIDTESISQIDLNKLPFSADSIGTHMITKLDELKAQQEKQKEEDSKKMYTPLSTEAFSIISRLERGRARPKDLQVEGGASDYKGDGTWGKGRLTDAAYTGERPRLPPKIPYGMNAEEYYMLQRREYVDYFKTVV
;
A
#
# COMPACT_ATOMS: atom_id res chain seq x y z
N MET A 1 -14.69 -8.61 22.90
CA MET A 1 -15.24 -7.27 22.62
C MET A 1 -14.51 -6.73 21.41
N GLU A 2 -15.18 -6.59 20.28
CA GLU A 2 -14.61 -5.93 19.10
C GLU A 2 -14.59 -4.42 19.35
N PHE A 3 -13.42 -3.81 19.30
CA PHE A 3 -13.28 -2.36 19.43
C PHE A 3 -13.67 -1.70 18.09
N SER A 4 -14.83 -1.06 18.04
CA SER A 4 -15.25 -0.26 16.88
C SER A 4 -14.82 1.20 17.08
N SER A 5 -13.64 1.56 16.55
CA SER A 5 -13.21 2.95 16.52
C SER A 5 -14.13 3.80 15.64
N ALA A 6 -14.36 5.06 16.03
CA ALA A 6 -15.00 6.02 15.15
C ALA A 6 -14.05 6.43 14.02
N LYS A 7 -14.59 6.77 12.85
CA LYS A 7 -13.80 7.37 11.78
C LYS A 7 -13.24 8.72 12.25
N GLY A 8 -11.98 9.02 11.96
CA GLY A 8 -11.37 10.27 12.39
C GLY A 8 -9.92 10.45 11.91
N ILE A 9 -9.26 11.46 12.44
CA ILE A 9 -7.84 11.74 12.18
C ILE A 9 -7.08 11.66 13.51
N LEU A 10 -6.12 10.76 13.61
CA LEU A 10 -5.17 10.71 14.72
C LEU A 10 -3.92 11.53 14.36
N VAL A 11 -3.60 12.51 15.18
CA VAL A 11 -2.36 13.28 15.12
C VAL A 11 -1.40 12.74 16.16
N VAL A 12 -0.20 12.38 15.71
CA VAL A 12 0.89 11.86 16.53
C VAL A 12 2.03 12.86 16.47
N ASP A 13 2.35 13.49 17.60
CA ASP A 13 3.44 14.46 17.69
C ASP A 13 4.58 13.94 18.59
N PRO A 14 5.75 13.62 18.04
CA PRO A 14 6.92 13.33 18.86
C PRO A 14 7.44 14.61 19.52
N ILE A 15 7.65 14.57 20.84
CA ILE A 15 8.18 15.72 21.58
C ILE A 15 9.68 15.53 21.83
N GLU A 16 10.03 14.55 22.65
CA GLU A 16 11.42 14.28 23.03
C GLU A 16 11.67 12.80 23.28
N ALA A 17 12.92 12.35 23.14
CA ALA A 17 13.32 11.00 23.55
C ALA A 17 14.37 11.06 24.66
N ARG A 18 14.38 10.04 25.52
CA ARG A 18 15.31 9.91 26.64
C ARG A 18 16.01 8.57 26.58
N ASN A 19 17.24 8.53 27.05
CA ASN A 19 18.05 7.31 27.20
C ASN A 19 18.13 6.44 25.93
N ILE A 20 18.13 7.07 24.74
CA ILE A 20 18.32 6.38 23.47
C ILE A 20 19.82 6.17 23.19
N CYS A 21 20.18 5.00 22.68
CA CYS A 21 21.56 4.65 22.39
C CYS A 21 21.88 4.88 20.91
N ILE A 22 22.71 5.87 20.59
CA ILE A 22 23.23 6.06 19.23
C ILE A 22 24.68 5.61 19.12
N LYS A 23 25.11 5.21 17.92
CA LYS A 23 26.49 4.74 17.71
C LYS A 23 27.51 5.87 17.58
N ARG A 24 27.06 7.08 17.23
CA ARG A 24 27.93 8.23 16.94
C ARG A 24 27.77 9.29 18.02
N ALA A 25 28.75 10.18 18.19
CA ALA A 25 28.62 11.29 19.14
C ALA A 25 27.55 12.33 18.70
N SER A 26 27.34 12.44 17.40
CA SER A 26 26.31 13.28 16.78
C SER A 26 25.67 12.53 15.62
N SER A 27 24.35 12.56 15.54
CA SER A 27 23.63 11.94 14.45
C SER A 27 22.29 12.59 14.19
N ASN A 28 21.64 12.16 13.14
CA ASN A 28 20.33 12.65 12.71
C ASN A 28 19.31 11.53 12.97
N VAL A 29 18.33 11.78 13.82
CA VAL A 29 17.31 10.79 14.20
C VAL A 29 15.93 11.20 13.70
N TYR A 30 15.09 10.22 13.40
CA TYR A 30 13.70 10.41 13.04
C TYR A 30 12.84 9.26 13.56
N CYS A 31 11.53 9.49 13.63
CA CYS A 31 10.55 8.50 14.06
C CYS A 31 9.78 7.96 12.85
N LEU A 32 9.49 6.68 12.85
CA LEU A 32 8.47 6.05 12.02
C LEU A 32 7.33 5.62 12.92
N PHE A 33 6.13 5.98 12.51
CA PHE A 33 4.88 5.62 13.17
C PHE A 33 4.11 4.73 12.21
N GLN A 34 3.67 3.56 12.69
CA GLN A 34 2.93 2.59 11.90
C GLN A 34 1.62 2.24 12.59
N ILE A 35 0.54 2.30 11.82
CA ILE A 35 -0.78 1.78 12.18
C ILE A 35 -1.24 0.92 11.01
N ASP A 36 -1.51 -0.35 11.26
CA ASP A 36 -1.78 -1.36 10.23
C ASP A 36 -0.75 -1.32 9.08
N ASN A 37 -1.21 -0.98 7.88
CA ASN A 37 -0.42 -0.90 6.65
C ASN A 37 -0.05 0.54 6.25
N ARG A 38 -0.27 1.52 7.13
CA ARG A 38 0.06 2.94 6.90
C ARG A 38 1.22 3.35 7.80
N VAL A 39 2.21 4.01 7.20
CA VAL A 39 3.42 4.45 7.89
C VAL A 39 3.67 5.92 7.57
N TYR A 40 3.97 6.70 8.60
CA TYR A 40 4.39 8.09 8.47
C TYR A 40 5.72 8.33 9.15
N ARG A 41 6.50 9.25 8.56
CA ARG A 41 7.85 9.62 9.00
C ARG A 41 7.83 11.03 9.57
N SER A 42 8.38 11.18 10.77
CA SER A 42 8.63 12.51 11.35
C SER A 42 9.80 13.21 10.67
N LYS A 43 9.95 14.52 10.91
CA LYS A 43 11.13 15.23 10.42
C LYS A 43 12.38 14.76 11.14
N THR A 44 13.48 14.84 10.41
CA THR A 44 14.79 14.51 10.96
C THR A 44 15.26 15.61 11.91
N THR A 45 15.70 15.19 13.09
CA THR A 45 16.20 16.06 14.15
C THR A 45 17.68 15.73 14.40
N ALA A 46 18.51 16.77 14.49
CA ALA A 46 19.91 16.62 14.87
C ALA A 46 20.01 16.34 16.38
N PHE A 47 20.82 15.35 16.74
CA PHE A 47 21.01 14.88 18.11
C PHE A 47 22.51 14.77 18.39
N LYS A 48 22.95 15.33 19.51
CA LYS A 48 24.35 15.32 19.95
C LYS A 48 24.41 14.93 21.43
N VAL A 49 25.15 13.89 21.76
CA VAL A 49 25.33 13.47 23.16
C VAL A 49 26.07 14.59 23.93
N PRO A 50 25.59 15.03 25.11
CA PRO A 50 24.56 14.42 25.96
C PRO A 50 23.15 15.03 25.86
N SER A 51 22.91 15.99 24.95
CA SER A 51 21.59 16.61 24.79
C SER A 51 20.54 15.59 24.38
N LEU A 52 19.28 15.78 24.75
CA LEU A 52 18.16 14.92 24.35
C LEU A 52 17.65 15.33 22.95
N PRO A 53 17.27 14.39 22.06
CA PRO A 53 16.64 14.76 20.81
C PRO A 53 15.26 15.34 21.10
N ARG A 54 15.00 16.51 20.52
CA ARG A 54 13.69 17.18 20.59
C ARG A 54 13.18 17.47 19.20
N TRP A 55 12.03 16.92 18.88
CA TRP A 55 11.34 17.20 17.64
C TRP A 55 10.58 18.51 17.76
N LYS A 56 10.44 19.18 16.62
CA LYS A 56 9.68 20.42 16.51
C LYS A 56 8.22 20.07 16.18
N GLU A 57 7.29 20.96 16.56
CA GLU A 57 5.84 20.85 16.28
C GLU A 57 5.50 20.58 14.80
N ASP A 58 6.41 20.90 13.88
CA ASP A 58 6.26 20.61 12.46
C ASP A 58 6.59 19.16 12.07
N SER A 59 6.88 18.30 13.05
CA SER A 59 7.21 16.87 12.91
C SER A 59 6.02 15.94 13.13
N GLN A 60 4.84 16.50 13.40
CA GLN A 60 3.59 15.75 13.59
C GLN A 60 3.25 14.87 12.37
N CYS A 61 2.75 13.68 12.65
CA CYS A 61 2.25 12.72 11.67
C CYS A 61 0.72 12.61 11.80
N ARG A 62 0.01 12.50 10.68
CA ARG A 62 -1.46 12.44 10.67
C ARG A 62 -1.91 11.15 10.02
N PHE A 63 -2.71 10.39 10.74
CA PHE A 63 -3.31 9.14 10.30
C PHE A 63 -4.80 9.33 10.12
N ASP A 64 -5.29 9.05 8.92
CA ASP A 64 -6.71 8.82 8.72
C ASP A 64 -7.06 7.46 9.34
N ILE A 65 -7.96 7.44 10.31
CA ILE A 65 -8.40 6.23 11.02
C ILE A 65 -9.78 5.85 10.50
N ASP A 66 -9.86 4.65 9.96
CA ASP A 66 -11.10 4.03 9.49
C ASP A 66 -11.67 3.10 10.59
N PRO A 67 -13.00 2.90 10.63
CA PRO A 67 -13.60 1.94 11.56
C PRO A 67 -13.07 0.53 11.25
N GLY A 68 -12.56 -0.18 12.26
CA GLY A 68 -11.94 -1.50 12.13
C GLY A 68 -10.41 -1.51 12.05
N VAL A 69 -9.76 -0.34 12.06
CA VAL A 69 -8.30 -0.23 12.23
C VAL A 69 -7.87 -0.83 13.57
N THR A 70 -6.76 -1.58 13.57
CA THR A 70 -6.25 -2.11 14.85
C THR A 70 -5.72 -0.97 15.71
N PRO A 71 -6.12 -0.87 16.99
CA PRO A 71 -5.77 0.26 17.84
C PRO A 71 -4.34 0.10 18.41
N LEU A 72 -3.36 -0.22 17.58
CA LEU A 72 -1.97 -0.42 17.98
C LEU A 72 -1.05 0.47 17.16
N LEU A 73 -0.44 1.45 17.82
CA LEU A 73 0.59 2.30 17.23
C LEU A 73 1.95 1.66 17.47
N LYS A 74 2.61 1.25 16.39
CA LYS A 74 4.01 0.83 16.42
C LYS A 74 4.90 2.04 16.17
N VAL A 75 5.91 2.19 17.01
CA VAL A 75 6.83 3.32 17.04
C VAL A 75 8.24 2.82 16.82
N PHE A 76 8.95 3.40 15.87
CA PHE A 76 10.34 3.09 15.60
C PHE A 76 11.16 4.38 15.60
N VAL A 77 12.28 4.40 16.33
CA VAL A 77 13.26 5.48 16.27
C VAL A 77 14.45 5.00 15.46
N LEU A 78 14.79 5.74 14.41
CA LEU A 78 15.87 5.37 13.50
C LEU A 78 16.92 6.49 13.41
N GLU A 79 18.17 6.07 13.30
CA GLU A 79 19.32 6.92 13.01
C GLU A 79 19.55 6.93 11.48
N LYS A 80 19.53 8.13 10.90
CA LYS A 80 19.81 8.35 9.48
C LYS A 80 21.30 8.15 9.22
N THR A 81 21.63 7.23 8.33
CA THR A 81 23.00 7.02 7.84
C THR A 81 23.07 7.27 6.33
N ASN A 82 24.27 7.19 5.75
CA ASN A 82 24.45 7.29 4.29
C ASN A 82 24.05 6.00 3.56
N GLY A 83 23.81 4.91 4.29
CA GLY A 83 23.29 3.66 3.77
C GLY A 83 22.04 3.27 4.54
N LEU A 84 21.97 2.02 4.98
CA LEU A 84 20.82 1.52 5.72
C LEU A 84 20.60 2.29 7.03
N PRO A 85 19.37 2.71 7.33
CA PRO A 85 19.07 3.37 8.59
C PRO A 85 19.29 2.39 9.75
N LEU A 86 19.78 2.87 10.89
CA LEU A 86 19.97 2.03 12.07
C LEU A 86 18.77 2.17 12.99
N VAL A 87 18.15 1.05 13.37
CA VAL A 87 17.09 1.06 14.37
C VAL A 87 17.69 1.31 15.75
N VAL A 88 17.30 2.41 16.37
CA VAL A 88 17.74 2.83 17.71
C VAL A 88 16.80 2.25 18.77
N GLY A 89 15.49 2.28 18.51
CA GLY A 89 14.50 1.81 19.46
C GLY A 89 13.19 1.40 18.78
N LYS A 90 12.48 0.44 19.38
CA LYS A 90 11.16 -0.03 18.97
C LYS A 90 10.20 0.03 20.16
N GLY A 91 9.00 0.54 19.96
CA GLY A 91 7.97 0.62 20.99
C GLY A 91 6.60 0.37 20.39
N GLU A 92 5.64 0.03 21.25
CA GLU A 92 4.25 -0.16 20.87
C GLU A 92 3.35 0.54 21.90
N LEU A 93 2.26 1.12 21.42
CA LEU A 93 1.30 1.84 22.24
C LEU A 93 -0.13 1.48 21.85
N ASN A 94 -0.94 1.11 22.83
CA ASN A 94 -2.37 0.86 22.64
C ASN A 94 -3.12 2.20 22.54
N LEU A 95 -3.91 2.35 21.46
CA LEU A 95 -4.65 3.57 21.13
C LEU A 95 -6.09 3.59 21.64
N ILE A 96 -6.58 2.50 22.26
CA ILE A 96 -7.97 2.39 22.74
C ILE A 96 -8.34 3.60 23.61
N ASP A 97 -7.51 3.93 24.60
CA ASP A 97 -7.78 5.03 25.53
C ASP A 97 -7.83 6.39 24.81
N ILE A 98 -6.96 6.60 23.82
CA ILE A 98 -6.85 7.88 23.09
C ILE A 98 -8.10 8.13 22.24
N PHE A 99 -8.71 7.07 21.71
CA PHE A 99 -9.96 7.19 20.97
C PHE A 99 -11.14 7.60 21.88
N TYR A 100 -11.07 7.36 23.19
CA TYR A 100 -12.05 7.84 24.17
C TYR A 100 -11.69 9.21 24.75
N GLU A 101 -10.44 9.41 25.18
CA GLU A 101 -9.95 10.64 25.82
C GLU A 101 -9.79 11.81 24.84
N LYS A 102 -9.66 11.53 23.55
CA LYS A 102 -9.38 12.47 22.43
C LYS A 102 -8.01 13.15 22.49
N LYS A 103 -7.41 13.35 23.66
CA LYS A 103 -6.06 13.88 23.82
C LYS A 103 -5.35 13.16 24.96
N SER A 104 -4.11 12.74 24.74
CA SER A 104 -3.30 12.07 25.76
C SER A 104 -1.81 12.29 25.48
N ASP A 105 -1.03 12.59 26.52
CA ASP A 105 0.42 12.70 26.46
C ASP A 105 1.01 11.45 27.13
N ARG A 106 1.84 10.68 26.41
CA ARG A 106 2.32 9.37 26.87
C ARG A 106 3.79 9.14 26.56
N TRP A 107 4.49 8.62 27.56
CA TRP A 107 5.82 8.05 27.41
C TRP A 107 5.75 6.62 26.90
N VAL A 108 6.25 6.39 25.68
CA VAL A 108 6.41 5.06 25.07
C VAL A 108 7.78 4.50 25.42
N LYS A 109 7.81 3.31 26.03
CA LYS A 109 9.07 2.60 26.28
C LYS A 109 9.64 2.04 24.98
N LEU A 110 10.93 2.26 24.75
CA LEU A 110 11.66 1.77 23.58
C LEU A 110 12.58 0.60 23.98
N SER A 111 12.49 -0.50 23.23
CA SER A 111 13.42 -1.63 23.27
C SER A 111 14.53 -1.43 22.23
N PRO A 112 15.82 -1.64 22.56
CA PRO A 112 16.33 -2.23 23.80
C PRO A 112 16.39 -1.25 24.99
N MET A 113 16.55 0.05 24.73
CA MET A 113 16.60 1.08 25.77
C MET A 113 16.02 2.40 25.25
N GLY A 114 15.45 3.17 26.18
CA GLY A 114 14.99 4.52 25.94
C GLY A 114 13.49 4.70 26.15
N GLN A 115 13.06 5.95 26.06
CA GLN A 115 11.66 6.34 26.14
C GLN A 115 11.42 7.47 25.13
N LEU A 116 10.23 7.50 24.54
CA LEU A 116 9.79 8.57 23.63
C LEU A 116 8.52 9.21 24.19
N ASP A 117 8.54 10.52 24.32
CA ASP A 117 7.37 11.31 24.69
C ASP A 117 6.55 11.65 23.45
N LEU A 118 5.26 11.31 23.50
CA LEU A 118 4.31 11.52 22.40
C LEU A 118 3.08 12.28 22.90
N GLU A 119 2.72 13.34 22.19
CA GLU A 119 1.40 13.97 22.29
C GLU A 119 0.48 13.39 21.21
N LEU A 120 -0.66 12.85 21.63
CA LEU A 120 -1.59 12.14 20.77
C LEU A 120 -2.94 12.84 20.82
N THR A 121 -3.44 13.26 19.66
CA THR A 121 -4.74 13.94 19.55
C THR A 121 -5.61 13.29 18.49
N PHE A 122 -6.80 12.82 18.85
CA PHE A 122 -7.75 12.20 17.96
C PHE A 122 -8.95 13.12 17.66
N TYR A 123 -9.08 13.49 16.39
CA TYR A 123 -10.20 14.25 15.86
C TYR A 123 -11.21 13.32 15.21
N GLN A 124 -12.27 12.97 15.95
CA GLN A 124 -13.37 12.21 15.41
C GLN A 124 -14.01 12.97 14.24
N ALA A 125 -14.26 12.29 13.12
CA ALA A 125 -14.97 12.87 12.00
C ALA A 125 -16.38 13.24 12.47
N ALA A 126 -16.69 14.53 12.45
CA ALA A 126 -18.04 14.97 12.77
C ALA A 126 -19.02 14.28 11.81
N PRO A 127 -20.13 13.71 12.31
CA PRO A 127 -21.17 13.21 11.43
C PRO A 127 -21.59 14.39 10.55
N MET A 128 -21.47 14.25 9.23
CA MET A 128 -21.91 15.29 8.33
C MET A 128 -23.42 15.44 8.55
N LEU A 129 -23.81 16.50 9.26
CA LEU A 129 -25.22 16.83 9.40
C LEU A 129 -25.77 16.96 7.97
N PRO A 130 -26.84 16.23 7.63
CA PRO A 130 -27.43 16.36 6.31
C PRO A 130 -27.69 17.84 6.06
N ARG A 131 -27.21 18.36 4.92
CA ARG A 131 -27.42 19.75 4.57
C ARG A 131 -28.92 19.99 4.66
N LYS A 132 -29.34 20.89 5.56
CA LYS A 132 -30.72 21.38 5.57
C LYS A 132 -30.98 21.87 4.15
N THR A 133 -31.85 21.16 3.43
CA THR A 133 -32.37 21.60 2.16
C THR A 133 -33.05 22.93 2.45
N LEU A 134 -32.36 24.03 2.15
CA LEU A 134 -33.02 25.34 2.19
C LEU A 134 -34.19 25.23 1.21
N PRO A 135 -35.43 25.51 1.64
CA PRO A 135 -36.55 25.55 0.74
C PRO A 135 -36.16 26.49 -0.40
N ASN A 136 -36.24 25.98 -1.63
CA ASN A 136 -35.94 26.74 -2.83
C ASN A 136 -36.57 28.14 -2.68
N PRO A 137 -35.80 29.24 -2.77
CA PRO A 137 -36.40 30.55 -2.74
C PRO A 137 -37.39 30.58 -3.91
N LYS A 138 -38.69 30.63 -3.59
CA LYS A 138 -39.72 30.89 -4.58
C LYS A 138 -39.31 32.18 -5.27
N VAL A 139 -38.80 32.06 -6.49
CA VAL A 139 -38.47 33.21 -7.34
C VAL A 139 -39.75 34.03 -7.41
N PRO A 140 -39.80 35.24 -6.83
CA PRO A 140 -40.99 36.06 -6.96
C PRO A 140 -41.19 36.36 -8.45
N PRO A 141 -42.44 36.31 -8.95
CA PRO A 141 -42.73 36.61 -10.34
C PRO A 141 -42.23 38.02 -10.68
N LYS A 142 -41.51 38.13 -11.80
CA LYS A 142 -41.02 39.39 -12.37
C LYS A 142 -42.19 40.36 -12.53
N HIS A 143 -42.24 41.40 -11.70
CA HIS A 143 -43.01 42.60 -12.03
C HIS A 143 -42.22 43.44 -13.06
N PRO A 144 -42.90 44.01 -14.06
CA PRO A 144 -42.26 44.85 -15.08
C PRO A 144 -41.75 46.16 -14.46
N GLN A 145 -40.57 46.55 -14.91
CA GLN A 145 -39.77 47.68 -14.46
C GLN A 145 -40.53 49.00 -14.61
N ARG A 146 -40.54 49.82 -13.55
CA ARG A 146 -40.68 51.28 -13.65
C ARG A 146 -39.29 51.87 -13.50
N GLU A 147 -38.83 52.50 -14.57
CA GLU A 147 -37.65 53.35 -14.59
C GLU A 147 -37.90 54.54 -13.66
N GLY A 148 -37.04 54.70 -12.67
CA GLY A 148 -37.12 55.74 -11.67
C GLY A 148 -35.78 55.83 -10.95
N GLU A 149 -35.03 56.86 -11.29
CA GLU A 149 -33.70 57.18 -10.82
C GLU A 149 -33.60 57.19 -9.30
N ILE A 150 -32.68 56.40 -8.73
CA ILE A 150 -32.05 56.69 -7.45
C ILE A 150 -30.56 56.46 -7.62
N LYS A 151 -29.85 57.58 -7.78
CA LYS A 151 -28.42 57.69 -7.51
C LYS A 151 -28.20 57.53 -6.01
N GLU A 152 -27.01 57.03 -5.68
CA GLU A 152 -26.30 57.15 -4.39
C GLU A 152 -26.11 55.88 -3.55
N ASN A 153 -24.83 55.74 -3.19
CA ASN A 153 -24.27 54.93 -2.11
C ASN A 153 -24.03 53.43 -2.39
N LEU A 154 -23.17 53.18 -3.39
CA LEU A 154 -22.19 52.09 -3.34
C LEU A 154 -21.25 52.28 -2.13
N LYS A 155 -21.73 51.98 -0.93
CA LYS A 155 -20.83 51.55 0.15
C LYS A 155 -20.30 50.19 -0.26
N GLN A 156 -19.04 50.16 -0.71
CA GLN A 156 -18.25 48.95 -0.79
C GLN A 156 -18.47 48.17 0.51
N LYS A 157 -19.14 47.02 0.43
CA LYS A 157 -19.11 46.01 1.48
C LYS A 157 -17.67 45.50 1.53
N VAL A 158 -16.84 46.23 2.26
CA VAL A 158 -15.54 45.76 2.72
C VAL A 158 -15.82 44.44 3.44
N SER A 159 -15.10 43.39 3.05
CA SER A 159 -15.27 42.07 3.64
C SER A 159 -15.05 42.15 5.15
N SER A 160 -15.80 41.38 5.94
CA SER A 160 -15.77 41.37 7.41
C SER A 160 -14.41 41.00 8.02
N VAL A 161 -13.39 40.73 7.19
CA VAL A 161 -12.02 40.44 7.61
C VAL A 161 -11.22 41.72 7.86
N ASP A 162 -11.56 42.83 7.20
CA ASP A 162 -10.82 44.09 7.33
C ASP A 162 -11.27 44.96 8.51
N GLN A 163 -12.41 44.66 9.14
CA GLN A 163 -12.93 45.38 10.32
C GLN A 163 -12.35 44.90 11.65
N VAL A 164 -11.56 43.84 11.68
CA VAL A 164 -11.01 43.25 12.93
C VAL A 164 -9.73 43.96 13.40
N PHE A 165 -9.23 44.96 12.66
CA PHE A 165 -7.96 45.60 12.97
C PHE A 165 -8.10 47.11 13.08
N GLU A 166 -8.92 47.60 14.00
CA GLU A 166 -8.81 48.96 14.49
C GLU A 166 -7.81 49.01 15.67
N GLU A 167 -6.73 49.76 15.41
CA GLU A 167 -5.93 50.53 16.36
C GLU A 167 -5.28 49.80 17.56
N GLU A 168 -4.05 49.28 17.39
CA GLU A 168 -2.96 49.61 18.35
C GLU A 168 -1.53 49.22 17.94
N ASN A 169 -1.29 48.33 16.96
CA ASN A 169 0.10 47.93 16.64
C ASN A 169 0.48 48.11 15.17
N ARG A 170 1.15 49.24 14.85
CA ARG A 170 1.75 49.50 13.52
C ARG A 170 2.75 48.41 13.13
N GLU A 171 3.48 47.87 14.09
CA GLU A 171 4.45 46.78 13.89
C GLU A 171 3.77 45.47 13.52
N GLU A 172 2.64 45.16 14.17
CA GLU A 172 1.86 43.95 13.89
C GLU A 172 1.17 44.03 12.53
N ARG A 173 0.64 45.20 12.15
CA ARG A 173 0.16 45.45 10.78
C ARG A 173 1.27 45.24 9.74
N HIS A 174 2.49 45.69 10.03
CA HIS A 174 3.62 45.45 9.13
C HIS A 174 3.98 43.95 9.05
N ARG A 175 4.06 43.26 10.19
CA ARG A 175 4.33 41.81 10.27
C ARG A 175 3.28 40.99 9.49
N LEU A 176 2.00 41.30 9.69
CA LEU A 176 0.89 40.64 8.99
C LEU A 176 0.90 40.92 7.48
N ARG A 177 1.20 42.16 7.05
CA ARG A 177 1.40 42.47 5.63
C ARG A 177 2.54 41.68 5.00
N GLN A 178 3.66 41.51 5.71
CA GLN A 178 4.78 40.69 5.25
C GLN A 178 4.39 39.20 5.16
N LEU A 179 3.65 38.70 6.14
CA LEU A 179 3.13 37.33 6.14
C LEU A 179 2.17 37.11 4.95
N ALA A 180 1.22 38.01 4.73
CA ALA A 180 0.28 37.95 3.61
C ALA A 180 1.00 37.97 2.25
N LYS A 181 2.04 38.81 2.09
CA LYS A 181 2.89 38.81 0.89
C LYS A 181 3.59 37.46 0.69
N LYS A 182 4.13 36.85 1.77
CA LYS A 182 4.81 35.56 1.72
C LYS A 182 3.87 34.41 1.36
N VAL A 183 2.66 34.39 1.93
CA VAL A 183 1.61 33.42 1.61
C VAL A 183 1.17 33.55 0.15
N LYS A 184 0.91 34.78 -0.31
CA LYS A 184 0.53 35.05 -1.71
C LYS A 184 1.61 34.63 -2.71
N ARG A 185 2.90 34.81 -2.35
CA ARG A 185 4.04 34.33 -3.15
C ARG A 185 4.07 32.80 -3.22
N ARG A 186 3.99 32.10 -2.09
CA ARG A 186 3.93 30.62 -2.05
C ARG A 186 2.77 30.05 -2.84
N TYR A 187 1.60 30.70 -2.77
CA TYR A 187 0.43 30.28 -3.53
C TYR A 187 0.64 30.41 -5.04
N ARG A 188 1.25 31.51 -5.51
CA ARG A 188 1.61 31.69 -6.92
C ARG A 188 2.65 30.68 -7.39
N GLU A 189 3.69 30.43 -6.59
CA GLU A 189 4.72 29.43 -6.87
C GLU A 189 4.10 28.02 -6.97
N SER A 190 3.27 27.63 -5.99
CA SER A 190 2.59 26.33 -5.99
C SER A 190 1.64 26.16 -7.19
N ARG A 191 0.90 27.22 -7.57
CA ARG A 191 0.04 27.20 -8.76
C ARG A 191 0.87 27.05 -10.03
N SER A 192 1.98 27.77 -10.16
CA SER A 192 2.89 27.65 -11.31
C SER A 192 3.50 26.25 -11.42
N SER A 193 3.89 25.63 -10.30
CA SER A 193 4.39 24.25 -10.30
C SER A 193 3.31 23.25 -10.73
N ARG A 194 2.07 23.44 -10.27
CA ARG A 194 0.95 22.58 -10.66
C ARG A 194 0.59 22.75 -12.14
N GLU A 195 0.61 23.97 -12.66
CA GLU A 195 0.41 24.25 -14.09
C GLU A 195 1.55 23.67 -14.95
N PHE A 196 2.79 23.70 -14.47
CA PHE A 196 3.93 23.07 -15.13
C PHE A 196 3.78 21.55 -15.20
N VAL A 197 3.44 20.89 -14.08
CA VAL A 197 3.20 19.44 -14.03
C VAL A 197 2.04 19.04 -14.95
N MET A 198 0.96 19.81 -14.98
CA MET A 198 -0.19 19.56 -15.86
C MET A 198 0.19 19.70 -17.34
N LYS A 199 0.99 20.71 -17.70
CA LYS A 199 1.53 20.86 -19.07
C LYS A 199 2.45 19.71 -19.46
N GLU A 200 3.29 19.23 -18.54
CA GLU A 200 4.17 18.09 -18.80
C GLU A 200 3.37 16.80 -19.01
N GLN A 201 2.29 16.59 -18.24
CA GLN A 201 1.36 15.47 -18.42
C GLN A 201 0.64 15.53 -19.77
N LEU A 202 0.15 16.70 -20.18
CA LEU A 202 -0.46 16.90 -21.49
C LEU A 202 0.51 16.61 -22.63
N LYS A 203 1.78 17.04 -22.50
CA LYS A 203 2.81 16.76 -23.51
C LYS A 203 3.12 15.27 -23.63
N LYS A 204 3.09 14.52 -22.52
CA LYS A 204 3.24 13.06 -22.52
C LYS A 204 2.06 12.38 -23.22
N MET A 205 0.83 12.82 -22.96
CA MET A 205 -0.35 12.28 -23.66
C MET A 205 -0.30 12.49 -25.17
N THR A 206 0.09 13.68 -25.65
CA THR A 206 0.24 13.93 -27.09
C THR A 206 1.33 13.10 -27.75
N ASN A 207 2.41 12.79 -27.02
CA ASN A 207 3.48 11.93 -27.55
C ASN A 207 3.06 10.46 -27.61
N ASP A 208 2.30 10.00 -26.61
CA ASP A 208 1.78 8.63 -26.57
C ASP A 208 0.71 8.41 -27.67
N GLU A 209 -0.10 9.43 -27.97
CA GLU A 209 -1.03 9.40 -29.11
C GLU A 209 -0.29 9.33 -30.45
N LEU A 210 0.82 10.08 -30.61
CA LEU A 210 1.65 10.01 -31.83
C LEU A 210 2.32 8.63 -32.00
N LEU A 211 2.75 7.99 -30.90
CA LEU A 211 3.29 6.64 -30.90
C LEU A 211 2.24 5.59 -31.30
N TYR A 212 0.98 5.75 -30.85
CA TYR A 212 -0.11 4.86 -31.23
C TYR A 212 -0.41 4.91 -32.74
N VAL A 213 -0.31 6.10 -33.37
CA VAL A 213 -0.51 6.26 -34.81
C VAL A 213 0.62 5.65 -35.63
N GLU A 214 1.89 5.82 -35.21
CA GLU A 214 3.04 5.24 -35.93
C GLU A 214 3.08 3.70 -35.88
N VAL A 215 2.69 3.10 -34.76
CA VAL A 215 2.66 1.64 -34.61
C VAL A 215 1.56 1.04 -35.50
N ASN A 216 0.38 1.65 -35.54
CA ASN A 216 -0.72 1.15 -36.38
C ASN A 216 -0.43 1.31 -37.88
N GLN A 217 0.25 2.40 -38.29
CA GLN A 217 0.68 2.56 -39.69
C GLN A 217 1.78 1.57 -40.13
N LYS A 218 2.58 1.04 -39.19
CA LYS A 218 3.56 -0.02 -39.48
C LYS A 218 2.93 -1.41 -39.58
N ILE A 219 1.86 -1.67 -38.85
CA ILE A 219 1.15 -2.97 -38.87
C ILE A 219 0.40 -3.15 -40.19
N GLU A 220 -0.20 -2.09 -40.75
CA GLU A 220 -0.90 -2.17 -42.05
C GLU A 220 0.01 -2.43 -43.25
N LYS A 221 1.33 -2.25 -43.13
CA LYS A 221 2.29 -2.47 -44.22
C LYS A 221 3.01 -3.82 -44.18
N ALA A 222 2.74 -4.68 -43.19
CA ALA A 222 3.52 -5.88 -42.93
C ALA A 222 2.67 -7.16 -42.76
N LEU A 223 1.58 -7.30 -43.52
CA LEU A 223 0.84 -8.57 -43.63
C LEU A 223 1.09 -9.19 -45.02
N PRO A 224 1.81 -10.32 -45.13
CA PRO A 224 1.80 -11.14 -46.33
C PRO A 224 0.51 -11.98 -46.37
N ASP A 225 -0.12 -12.02 -47.54
CA ASP A 225 -1.28 -12.88 -47.83
C ASP A 225 -0.91 -14.36 -47.65
N VAL A 226 -1.56 -15.02 -46.69
CA VAL A 226 -1.50 -16.47 -46.51
C VAL A 226 -2.77 -17.08 -47.12
N PRO A 227 -2.66 -18.02 -48.08
CA PRO A 227 -3.83 -18.70 -48.63
C PRO A 227 -4.37 -19.70 -47.60
N GLY A 228 -5.70 -19.76 -47.50
CA GLY A 228 -6.43 -20.64 -46.61
C GLY A 228 -6.21 -22.11 -46.92
N ASP A 229 -6.29 -22.92 -45.86
CA ASP A 229 -6.42 -24.37 -45.96
C ASP A 229 -7.28 -24.89 -44.79
N ASP A 230 -7.86 -26.05 -45.03
CA ASP A 230 -9.18 -26.47 -44.61
C ASP A 230 -9.36 -26.90 -43.15
N SER A 231 -10.64 -26.83 -42.77
CA SER A 231 -11.25 -27.24 -41.51
C SER A 231 -10.87 -28.65 -41.04
N VAL A 232 -10.39 -28.75 -39.80
CA VAL A 232 -10.44 -29.98 -39.01
C VAL A 232 -11.53 -29.82 -37.94
N LYS A 233 -12.66 -30.50 -38.15
CA LYS A 233 -13.70 -30.70 -37.13
C LYS A 233 -13.22 -31.77 -36.16
N ILE A 234 -13.07 -31.41 -34.89
CA ILE A 234 -12.87 -32.36 -33.80
C ILE A 234 -14.24 -32.57 -33.17
N GLU A 235 -14.83 -33.75 -33.36
CA GLU A 235 -16.03 -34.21 -32.66
C GLU A 235 -15.65 -34.60 -31.23
N GLU A 236 -16.14 -33.84 -30.25
CA GLU A 236 -16.13 -34.22 -28.83
C GLU A 236 -17.32 -35.14 -28.55
N ASN A 237 -17.02 -36.42 -28.31
CA ASN A 237 -17.99 -37.43 -27.92
C ASN A 237 -17.94 -37.59 -26.40
N ILE A 238 -18.78 -36.86 -25.67
CA ILE A 238 -18.93 -36.96 -24.21
C ILE A 238 -20.17 -37.85 -23.95
N PRO A 239 -20.03 -39.01 -23.28
CA PRO A 239 -21.20 -39.78 -22.87
C PRO A 239 -21.83 -39.17 -21.60
N ASP A 240 -23.09 -38.74 -21.72
CA ASP A 240 -23.93 -38.38 -20.58
C ASP A 240 -24.28 -39.63 -19.77
N ILE A 241 -23.72 -39.75 -18.57
CA ILE A 241 -24.08 -40.79 -17.61
C ILE A 241 -25.32 -40.29 -16.84
N ASN A 242 -26.49 -40.73 -17.30
CA ASN A 242 -27.76 -40.48 -16.63
C ASN A 242 -27.91 -41.44 -15.44
N VAL A 243 -27.48 -41.00 -14.25
CA VAL A 243 -27.70 -41.71 -12.99
C VAL A 243 -29.10 -41.34 -12.50
N LEU A 244 -30.13 -42.12 -12.84
CA LEU A 244 -31.41 -42.25 -12.12
C LEU A 244 -32.43 -43.09 -12.92
N SER A 245 -32.28 -44.42 -12.90
CA SER A 245 -33.38 -45.39 -13.08
C SER A 245 -32.83 -46.80 -12.91
N ILE A 246 -32.76 -47.26 -11.66
CA ILE A 246 -32.56 -48.69 -11.37
C ILE A 246 -33.93 -49.23 -10.98
N ASP A 247 -34.55 -49.95 -11.91
CA ASP A 247 -35.78 -50.69 -11.67
C ASP A 247 -35.50 -51.83 -10.67
N THR A 248 -36.26 -51.84 -9.58
CA THR A 248 -36.07 -52.71 -8.42
C THR A 248 -36.61 -54.14 -8.59
N GLU A 249 -37.15 -54.50 -9.76
CA GLU A 249 -37.80 -55.81 -9.97
C GLU A 249 -36.89 -56.89 -10.60
N SER A 250 -35.63 -56.57 -10.90
CA SER A 250 -34.70 -57.49 -11.57
C SER A 250 -33.73 -58.23 -10.64
N ILE A 251 -33.78 -57.99 -9.33
CA ILE A 251 -32.72 -58.44 -8.39
C ILE A 251 -32.88 -59.92 -7.98
N SER A 252 -34.06 -60.53 -8.19
CA SER A 252 -34.31 -61.93 -7.78
C SER A 252 -33.84 -63.00 -8.78
N GLN A 253 -33.17 -62.64 -9.88
CA GLN A 253 -32.65 -63.59 -10.88
C GLN A 253 -31.12 -63.55 -11.05
N ILE A 254 -30.40 -62.92 -10.12
CA ILE A 254 -28.94 -62.95 -10.14
C ILE A 254 -28.47 -64.29 -9.57
N ASP A 255 -28.07 -65.20 -10.46
CA ASP A 255 -27.42 -66.47 -10.13
C ASP A 255 -26.05 -66.20 -9.49
N LEU A 256 -26.01 -66.29 -8.16
CA LEU A 256 -24.82 -66.01 -7.33
C LEU A 256 -23.60 -66.89 -7.68
N ASN A 257 -23.79 -67.99 -8.43
CA ASN A 257 -22.72 -68.88 -8.86
C ASN A 257 -22.09 -68.50 -10.21
N LYS A 258 -22.61 -67.46 -10.89
CA LYS A 258 -22.07 -66.92 -12.15
C LYS A 258 -21.48 -65.52 -12.03
N LEU A 259 -21.25 -65.05 -10.82
CA LEU A 259 -20.52 -63.81 -10.62
C LEU A 259 -19.03 -64.03 -10.99
N PRO A 260 -18.42 -63.16 -11.83
CA PRO A 260 -17.05 -63.34 -12.33
C PRO A 260 -15.97 -63.03 -11.28
N PHE A 261 -16.31 -63.12 -9.99
CA PHE A 261 -15.42 -62.79 -8.88
C PHE A 261 -14.76 -64.06 -8.37
N SER A 262 -13.70 -64.49 -9.05
CA SER A 262 -12.68 -65.30 -8.38
C SER A 262 -12.00 -64.43 -7.33
N ALA A 263 -12.13 -64.82 -6.06
CA ALA A 263 -11.56 -64.12 -4.90
C ALA A 263 -10.02 -63.99 -4.96
N ASP A 264 -9.36 -64.75 -5.84
CA ASP A 264 -7.91 -64.70 -6.05
C ASP A 264 -7.46 -63.52 -6.95
N SER A 265 -8.37 -62.82 -7.63
CA SER A 265 -8.01 -61.74 -8.57
C SER A 265 -8.11 -60.31 -7.98
N ILE A 266 -8.68 -60.16 -6.78
CA ILE A 266 -8.88 -58.84 -6.15
C ILE A 266 -7.60 -58.33 -5.47
N GLY A 267 -6.66 -59.21 -5.11
CA GLY A 267 -5.41 -58.83 -4.45
C GLY A 267 -4.33 -58.29 -5.40
N THR A 268 -4.21 -58.83 -6.61
CA THR A 268 -3.06 -58.55 -7.50
C THR A 268 -3.17 -57.23 -8.27
N HIS A 269 -4.39 -56.81 -8.64
CA HIS A 269 -4.61 -55.53 -9.33
C HIS A 269 -4.58 -54.30 -8.42
N MET A 270 -4.81 -54.46 -7.12
CA MET A 270 -4.69 -53.36 -6.14
C MET A 270 -3.24 -53.08 -5.75
N ILE A 271 -2.41 -54.13 -5.64
CA ILE A 271 -0.98 -54.01 -5.32
C ILE A 271 -0.24 -53.26 -6.43
N THR A 272 -0.53 -53.58 -7.70
CA THR A 272 0.08 -52.93 -8.87
C THR A 272 -0.25 -51.43 -8.97
N LYS A 273 -1.51 -51.03 -8.71
CA LYS A 273 -1.88 -49.60 -8.69
C LYS A 273 -1.26 -48.83 -7.52
N LEU A 274 -1.09 -49.46 -6.36
CA LEU A 274 -0.47 -48.83 -5.20
C LEU A 274 1.04 -48.60 -5.44
N ASP A 275 1.70 -49.57 -6.06
CA ASP A 275 3.12 -49.48 -6.40
C ASP A 275 3.37 -48.49 -7.54
N GLU A 276 2.46 -48.39 -8.52
CA GLU A 276 2.49 -47.34 -9.55
C GLU A 276 2.33 -45.93 -8.94
N LEU A 277 1.41 -45.75 -7.99
CA LEU A 277 1.24 -44.47 -7.27
C LEU A 277 2.48 -44.11 -6.44
N LYS A 278 3.09 -45.08 -5.75
CA LYS A 278 4.34 -44.86 -5.02
C LYS A 278 5.48 -44.48 -5.97
N ALA A 279 5.63 -45.18 -7.09
CA ALA A 279 6.64 -44.87 -8.09
C ALA A 279 6.44 -43.49 -8.74
N GLN A 280 5.19 -43.06 -8.94
CA GLN A 280 4.88 -41.69 -9.41
C GLN A 280 5.22 -40.63 -8.35
N GLN A 281 4.88 -40.87 -7.08
CA GLN A 281 5.25 -39.97 -5.98
C GLN A 281 6.78 -39.88 -5.80
N GLU A 282 7.49 -40.99 -6.00
CA GLU A 282 8.95 -41.04 -5.86
C GLU A 282 9.63 -40.31 -7.03
N LYS A 283 9.13 -40.48 -8.27
CA LYS A 283 9.57 -39.67 -9.42
C LYS A 283 9.29 -38.18 -9.22
N GLN A 284 8.12 -37.80 -8.70
CA GLN A 284 7.83 -36.40 -8.34
C GLN A 284 8.81 -35.88 -7.29
N LYS A 285 9.06 -36.63 -6.21
CA LYS A 285 10.07 -36.25 -5.21
C LYS A 285 11.47 -36.10 -5.81
N GLU A 286 11.85 -36.98 -6.73
CA GLU A 286 13.15 -36.91 -7.38
C GLU A 286 13.24 -35.70 -8.32
N GLU A 287 12.21 -35.42 -9.11
CA GLU A 287 12.12 -34.21 -9.94
C GLU A 287 12.10 -32.93 -9.10
N ASP A 288 11.35 -32.90 -8.01
CA ASP A 288 11.30 -31.77 -7.09
C ASP A 288 12.65 -31.56 -6.39
N SER A 289 13.33 -32.64 -6.00
CA SER A 289 14.69 -32.54 -5.45
C SER A 289 15.70 -32.06 -6.49
N LYS A 290 15.61 -32.51 -7.75
CA LYS A 290 16.47 -32.02 -8.85
C LYS A 290 16.22 -30.55 -9.16
N LYS A 291 14.97 -30.08 -9.12
CA LYS A 291 14.63 -28.64 -9.21
C LYS A 291 15.17 -27.87 -8.00
N MET A 292 15.19 -28.48 -6.81
CA MET A 292 15.75 -27.89 -5.60
C MET A 292 17.29 -27.69 -5.68
N TYR A 293 17.97 -28.43 -6.55
CA TYR A 293 19.43 -28.36 -6.75
C TYR A 293 19.87 -27.63 -8.01
N THR A 294 18.99 -26.90 -8.72
CA THR A 294 19.49 -25.96 -9.73
C THR A 294 20.39 -24.95 -9.03
N PRO A 295 21.69 -24.87 -9.38
CA PRO A 295 22.61 -24.03 -8.65
C PRO A 295 22.14 -22.57 -8.76
N LEU A 296 21.85 -21.97 -7.60
CA LEU A 296 21.51 -20.55 -7.53
C LEU A 296 22.57 -19.77 -8.31
N SER A 297 22.13 -18.81 -9.12
CA SER A 297 23.01 -17.87 -9.79
C SER A 297 24.04 -17.31 -8.79
N THR A 298 25.30 -17.20 -9.20
CA THR A 298 26.37 -16.63 -8.37
C THR A 298 26.03 -15.23 -7.87
N GLU A 299 25.33 -14.44 -8.68
CA GLU A 299 24.82 -13.13 -8.30
C GLU A 299 23.80 -13.24 -7.16
N ALA A 300 22.89 -14.18 -7.26
CA ALA A 300 21.80 -14.33 -6.32
C ALA A 300 22.27 -14.92 -4.96
N PHE A 301 23.24 -15.85 -4.97
CA PHE A 301 23.95 -16.24 -3.76
C PHE A 301 24.67 -15.06 -3.09
N SER A 302 25.29 -14.18 -3.90
CA SER A 302 25.95 -12.98 -3.38
C SER A 302 24.96 -12.00 -2.73
N ILE A 303 23.75 -11.89 -3.28
CA ILE A 303 22.65 -11.07 -2.75
C ILE A 303 22.19 -11.63 -1.41
N ILE A 304 21.85 -12.92 -1.35
CA ILE A 304 21.41 -13.60 -0.12
C ILE A 304 22.48 -13.45 0.97
N SER A 305 23.75 -13.70 0.66
CA SER A 305 24.84 -13.55 1.62
C SER A 305 24.98 -12.10 2.15
N ARG A 306 24.77 -11.08 1.29
CA ARG A 306 24.78 -9.67 1.73
C ARG A 306 23.59 -9.35 2.63
N LEU A 307 22.39 -9.83 2.30
CA LEU A 307 21.19 -9.68 3.10
C LEU A 307 21.34 -10.39 4.47
N GLU A 308 21.89 -11.61 4.49
CA GLU A 308 22.16 -12.37 5.73
C GLU A 308 23.27 -11.78 6.61
N ARG A 309 24.14 -10.95 6.05
CA ARG A 309 25.18 -10.22 6.79
C ARG A 309 24.81 -8.78 7.15
N GLY A 310 23.67 -8.27 6.68
CA GLY A 310 23.21 -6.91 6.98
C GLY A 310 23.98 -5.86 6.17
N ARG A 311 24.59 -6.28 5.05
CA ARG A 311 25.37 -5.43 4.14
C ARG A 311 24.65 -5.28 2.80
N ALA A 312 23.33 -5.18 2.84
CA ALA A 312 22.49 -5.02 1.67
C ALA A 312 22.80 -3.68 0.98
N ARG A 313 22.89 -3.70 -0.34
CA ARG A 313 22.98 -2.49 -1.16
C ARG A 313 21.57 -2.03 -1.54
N PRO A 314 21.37 -0.75 -1.88
CA PRO A 314 20.06 -0.27 -2.35
C PRO A 314 19.53 -1.06 -3.56
N LYS A 315 20.43 -1.54 -4.44
CA LYS A 315 20.07 -2.40 -5.58
C LYS A 315 19.60 -3.80 -5.15
N ASP A 316 20.13 -4.35 -4.06
CA ASP A 316 19.73 -5.67 -3.53
C ASP A 316 18.32 -5.62 -2.93
N LEU A 317 17.82 -4.41 -2.63
CA LEU A 317 16.50 -4.17 -2.05
C LEU A 317 15.44 -3.80 -3.10
N GLN A 318 15.82 -3.74 -4.38
CA GLN A 318 14.84 -3.56 -5.44
C GLN A 318 14.02 -4.83 -5.56
N VAL A 319 12.75 -4.71 -5.22
CA VAL A 319 11.77 -5.75 -5.45
C VAL A 319 11.49 -5.76 -6.96
N GLU A 320 11.66 -6.92 -7.60
CA GLU A 320 11.79 -7.15 -9.05
C GLU A 320 11.13 -6.13 -10.01
N GLY A 321 11.90 -5.72 -11.03
CA GLY A 321 11.45 -4.79 -12.07
C GLY A 321 10.78 -5.43 -13.30
N GLY A 322 9.89 -6.42 -13.16
CA GLY A 322 9.15 -6.87 -14.35
C GLY A 322 8.14 -8.00 -14.24
N ALA A 323 8.29 -8.97 -13.33
CA ALA A 323 7.39 -10.13 -13.32
C ALA A 323 6.07 -9.88 -12.56
N SER A 324 6.14 -9.18 -11.42
CA SER A 324 4.97 -8.93 -10.56
C SER A 324 4.40 -7.51 -10.66
N ASP A 325 5.01 -6.64 -11.47
CA ASP A 325 4.73 -5.19 -11.52
C ASP A 325 4.83 -4.46 -10.17
N TYR A 326 5.23 -5.12 -9.08
CA TYR A 326 5.29 -4.54 -7.76
C TYR A 326 6.50 -3.61 -7.61
N LYS A 327 6.28 -2.37 -7.15
CA LYS A 327 7.32 -1.33 -7.12
C LYS A 327 8.12 -1.28 -5.82
N GLY A 328 7.76 -2.07 -4.81
CA GLY A 328 8.50 -2.12 -3.54
C GLY A 328 8.18 -1.01 -2.53
N ASP A 329 7.14 -0.20 -2.75
CA ASP A 329 6.67 0.86 -1.83
C ASP A 329 5.20 0.67 -1.41
N GLY A 330 4.71 -0.57 -1.52
CA GLY A 330 3.30 -0.89 -1.40
C GLY A 330 2.48 -0.58 -2.66
N THR A 331 3.07 0.03 -3.69
CA THR A 331 2.39 0.30 -4.96
C THR A 331 2.69 -0.75 -6.02
N TRP A 332 1.72 -0.94 -6.91
CA TRP A 332 1.80 -1.83 -8.06
C TRP A 332 1.87 -0.99 -9.34
N GLY A 333 2.53 -1.54 -10.35
CA GLY A 333 2.48 -1.06 -11.72
C GLY A 333 1.06 -1.11 -12.28
N LYS A 334 0.87 -0.51 -13.46
CA LYS A 334 -0.44 -0.51 -14.13
C LYS A 334 -0.78 -1.89 -14.71
N GLY A 335 0.19 -2.79 -14.86
CA GLY A 335 -0.06 -4.14 -15.32
C GLY A 335 -0.73 -4.93 -14.21
N ARG A 336 -1.93 -5.43 -14.54
CA ARG A 336 -2.81 -6.11 -13.61
C ARG A 336 -2.34 -7.54 -13.46
N LEU A 337 -1.72 -7.86 -12.32
CA LEU A 337 -1.60 -9.24 -11.88
C LEU A 337 -2.97 -9.90 -11.64
N THR A 338 -4.07 -9.13 -11.63
CA THR A 338 -5.43 -9.63 -11.37
C THR A 338 -6.08 -10.32 -12.57
N ASP A 339 -5.59 -10.11 -13.79
CA ASP A 339 -6.33 -10.52 -15.00
C ASP A 339 -5.61 -11.62 -15.81
N ALA A 340 -4.38 -11.98 -15.44
CA ALA A 340 -3.70 -13.12 -16.05
C ALA A 340 -4.20 -14.41 -15.38
N ALA A 341 -4.95 -15.24 -16.12
CA ALA A 341 -5.28 -16.59 -15.71
C ALA A 341 -3.97 -17.39 -15.58
N TYR A 342 -3.41 -17.44 -14.38
CA TYR A 342 -2.18 -18.19 -14.12
C TYR A 342 -2.51 -19.67 -14.19
N THR A 343 -2.04 -20.35 -15.24
CA THR A 343 -2.22 -21.80 -15.43
C THR A 343 -1.19 -22.62 -14.66
N GLY A 344 -0.20 -21.98 -14.01
CA GLY A 344 0.82 -22.60 -13.16
C GLY A 344 0.72 -22.26 -11.67
N GLU A 345 1.75 -22.63 -10.89
CA GLU A 345 1.87 -22.21 -9.49
C GLU A 345 1.99 -20.69 -9.38
N ARG A 346 1.19 -20.08 -8.49
CA ARG A 346 1.20 -18.63 -8.29
C ARG A 346 2.61 -18.18 -7.90
N PRO A 347 3.17 -17.14 -8.55
CA PRO A 347 4.49 -16.64 -8.19
C PRO A 347 4.45 -16.19 -6.73
N ARG A 348 5.50 -16.54 -5.97
CA ARG A 348 5.64 -16.05 -4.60
C ARG A 348 5.76 -14.54 -4.65
N LEU A 349 4.84 -13.86 -3.98
CA LEU A 349 4.84 -12.41 -3.96
C LEU A 349 5.86 -11.89 -2.97
N PRO A 350 6.52 -10.77 -3.28
CA PRO A 350 7.42 -10.13 -2.35
C PRO A 350 6.72 -9.68 -1.06
N PRO A 351 7.46 -9.54 0.04
CA PRO A 351 6.92 -9.01 1.27
C PRO A 351 6.26 -7.65 1.04
N LYS A 352 5.06 -7.50 1.58
CA LYS A 352 4.25 -6.32 1.40
C LYS A 352 4.80 -5.19 2.26
N ILE A 353 5.43 -4.22 1.60
CA ILE A 353 5.98 -3.04 2.26
C ILE A 353 4.82 -2.09 2.59
N PRO A 354 4.70 -1.64 3.85
CA PRO A 354 3.64 -0.72 4.23
C PRO A 354 3.68 0.60 3.45
N TYR A 355 2.51 1.18 3.21
CA TYR A 355 2.40 2.46 2.51
C TYR A 355 3.13 3.56 3.27
N GLY A 356 4.06 4.24 2.61
CA GLY A 356 4.87 5.32 3.18
C GLY A 356 6.19 4.87 3.81
N MET A 357 6.47 3.57 3.86
CA MET A 357 7.76 3.02 4.29
C MET A 357 8.65 2.72 3.08
N ASN A 358 9.95 3.02 3.18
CA ASN A 358 10.92 2.69 2.14
C ASN A 358 11.40 1.23 2.28
N ALA A 359 11.84 0.61 1.19
CA ALA A 359 12.40 -0.76 1.20
C ALA A 359 13.58 -0.93 2.18
N GLU A 360 14.44 0.10 2.32
CA GLU A 360 15.55 0.09 3.28
C GLU A 360 15.07 0.07 4.74
N GLU A 361 14.04 0.86 5.06
CA GLU A 361 13.46 0.90 6.40
C GLU A 361 12.76 -0.42 6.71
N TYR A 362 12.00 -0.92 5.75
CA TYR A 362 11.30 -2.19 5.86
C TYR A 362 12.27 -3.35 6.08
N TYR A 363 13.32 -3.45 5.27
CA TYR A 363 14.37 -4.45 5.42
C TYR A 363 15.03 -4.41 6.80
N MET A 364 15.27 -3.21 7.34
CA MET A 364 15.85 -3.06 8.69
C MET A 364 14.89 -3.47 9.81
N LEU A 365 13.58 -3.34 9.59
CA LEU A 365 12.55 -3.70 10.57
C LEU A 365 12.16 -5.18 10.50
N GLN A 366 11.98 -5.72 9.29
CA GLN A 366 11.49 -7.08 8.99
C GLN A 366 12.50 -7.89 8.16
N ARG A 367 13.76 -7.84 8.57
CA ARG A 367 14.88 -8.49 7.87
C ARG A 367 14.67 -9.97 7.59
N ARG A 368 14.06 -10.71 8.52
CA ARG A 368 13.85 -12.17 8.39
C ARG A 368 12.90 -12.48 7.24
N GLU A 369 11.72 -11.86 7.24
CA GLU A 369 10.71 -12.03 6.18
C GLU A 369 11.28 -11.66 4.81
N TYR A 370 12.09 -10.59 4.76
CA TYR A 370 12.78 -10.19 3.54
C TYR A 370 13.78 -11.24 3.05
N VAL A 371 14.63 -11.77 3.94
CA VAL A 371 15.62 -12.80 3.59
C VAL A 371 14.94 -14.10 3.17
N ASP A 372 13.88 -14.51 3.87
CA ASP A 372 13.16 -15.75 3.59
C ASP A 372 12.48 -15.71 2.23
N TYR A 373 11.95 -14.55 1.81
CA TYR A 373 11.45 -14.36 0.45
C TYR A 373 12.54 -14.61 -0.60
N PHE A 374 13.71 -13.97 -0.47
CA PHE A 374 14.79 -14.11 -1.44
C PHE A 374 15.39 -15.53 -1.49
N LYS A 375 15.31 -16.30 -0.39
CA LYS A 375 15.69 -17.73 -0.38
C LYS A 375 14.75 -18.62 -1.18
N THR A 376 13.58 -18.12 -1.54
CA THR A 376 12.52 -18.91 -2.19
C THR A 376 12.29 -18.52 -3.63
N VAL A 377 12.69 -17.30 -4.02
CA VAL A 377 12.59 -16.80 -5.39
C VAL A 377 13.86 -17.12 -6.19
N VAL A 378 15.00 -17.15 -5.51
CA VAL A 378 16.28 -17.59 -6.07
C VAL A 378 16.42 -19.09 -5.85
#